data_AF-A0A5R9PAX0-F1
#
_entry.id   AF-A0A5R9PAX0-F1
#
_cell.length_a   1.000
_cell.length_b   1.000
_cell.length_c   1.000
_cell.angle_alpha   90.00
_cell.angle_beta   90.00
_cell.angle_gamma   90.00
#
_symmetry.space_group_name_H-M   'P 1'
#
loop_
_entity.id
_entity.type
_entity.pdbx_description
1 polymer ?
#
loop_
_entity_poly.entity_id
_entity_poly.type
_entity_poly.pdbx_seq_one_letter_code
_entity_poly.pdbx_strand_id
1 'polypeptide(L)'
;GTKLLDGNFAGQAFQVGANAGQLITVDSISSAQTNALGATLFAKGTFSATVTAANGDTNASSGYATYTIGSGGFQIGDASFDQIVVAAVADGAYTGADQATAEAAAVLAGKNAGGAALVAAVNAQSAKAGVVASLDSTTGTVNFTSLSSGEVGDTLSATGGLTITSAALTASDATYVSSVDISSFAGAQKAISIMDAALTAVNSSRAELGAIQNRFSSVISNLNTTSENLSASRSR
;
A
#
# COMPACT_ATOMS: atom_id res chain seq x y z
N GLY A 1 -23.15 -26.98 -3.49
CA GLY A 1 -22.21 -27.04 -2.35
C GLY A 1 -22.10 -25.66 -1.74
N THR A 2 -21.94 -25.58 -0.42
CA THR A 2 -21.62 -24.32 0.27
C THR A 2 -20.21 -23.90 -0.09
N LYS A 3 -20.03 -22.61 -0.42
CA LYS A 3 -18.70 -22.05 -0.60
C LYS A 3 -18.14 -21.75 0.80
N LEU A 4 -16.94 -22.25 1.06
CA LEU A 4 -16.30 -22.16 2.38
C LEU A 4 -15.21 -21.08 2.43
N LEU A 5 -14.71 -20.67 1.26
CA LEU A 5 -13.52 -19.81 1.11
C LEU A 5 -13.83 -18.45 0.49
N ASP A 6 -15.11 -18.11 0.33
CA ASP A 6 -15.53 -16.82 -0.23
C ASP A 6 -15.64 -15.71 0.83
N GLY A 7 -15.32 -16.03 2.09
CA GLY A 7 -15.42 -15.10 3.23
C GLY A 7 -16.82 -15.01 3.84
N ASN A 8 -17.83 -15.66 3.25
CA ASN A 8 -19.20 -15.65 3.75
C ASN A 8 -19.50 -16.81 4.70
N PHE A 9 -18.53 -17.67 4.99
CA PHE A 9 -18.71 -18.78 5.94
C PHE A 9 -18.70 -18.25 7.38
N ALA A 10 -19.88 -18.06 7.96
CA ALA A 10 -20.08 -17.53 9.32
C ALA A 10 -20.05 -18.62 10.42
N GLY A 11 -19.41 -19.75 10.14
CA GLY A 11 -19.38 -20.91 11.02
C GLY A 11 -20.61 -21.81 10.88
N GLN A 12 -20.41 -23.12 11.01
CA GLN A 12 -21.48 -24.12 10.89
C GLN A 12 -21.21 -25.32 11.78
N ALA A 13 -22.27 -25.83 12.42
CA ALA A 13 -22.21 -27.08 13.19
C ALA A 13 -22.58 -28.27 12.29
N PHE A 14 -21.69 -29.25 12.22
CA PHE A 14 -21.89 -30.49 11.47
C PHE A 14 -22.25 -31.60 12.44
N GLN A 15 -23.41 -32.22 12.24
CA GLN A 15 -23.79 -33.43 12.97
C GLN A 15 -22.96 -34.60 12.44
N VAL A 16 -22.16 -35.24 13.30
CA VAL A 16 -21.19 -36.27 12.91
C VAL A 16 -21.49 -37.66 13.47
N GLY A 17 -22.51 -37.78 14.32
CA GLY A 17 -22.96 -39.07 14.84
C GLY A 17 -24.48 -39.21 14.84
N ALA A 18 -24.96 -40.42 15.18
CA ALA A 18 -26.38 -40.76 15.11
C ALA A 18 -27.24 -40.07 16.20
N ASN A 19 -26.63 -39.58 17.27
CA ASN A 19 -27.34 -39.00 18.41
C ASN A 19 -27.27 -37.47 18.41
N ALA A 20 -28.39 -36.82 18.73
CA ALA A 20 -28.47 -35.37 18.85
C ALA A 20 -27.38 -34.82 19.80
N GLY A 21 -26.67 -33.77 19.36
CA GLY A 21 -25.61 -33.12 20.12
C GLY A 21 -24.19 -33.60 19.79
N GLN A 22 -24.03 -34.65 18.99
CA GLN A 22 -22.72 -35.06 18.44
C GLN A 22 -22.33 -34.17 17.26
N LEU A 23 -21.90 -32.95 17.58
CA LEU A 23 -21.64 -31.87 16.63
C LEU A 23 -20.15 -31.50 16.58
N ILE A 24 -19.69 -31.12 15.38
CA ILE A 24 -18.41 -30.47 15.14
C ILE A 24 -18.69 -29.07 14.61
N THR A 25 -18.35 -28.05 15.39
CA THR A 25 -18.50 -26.63 15.02
C THR A 25 -17.28 -26.17 14.26
N VAL A 26 -17.43 -25.84 12.98
CA VAL A 26 -16.39 -25.13 12.23
C VAL A 26 -16.65 -23.65 12.39
N ASP A 27 -15.67 -22.90 12.91
CA ASP A 27 -15.75 -21.44 13.01
C ASP A 27 -15.59 -20.78 11.62
N SER A 28 -15.56 -19.45 11.55
CA SER A 28 -15.34 -18.75 10.30
C SER A 28 -14.03 -19.17 9.63
N ILE A 29 -14.07 -19.41 8.31
CA ILE A 29 -12.87 -19.69 7.52
C ILE A 29 -12.51 -18.40 6.77
N SER A 30 -11.23 -18.03 6.79
CA SER A 30 -10.75 -16.84 6.10
C SER A 30 -11.04 -16.89 4.58
N SER A 31 -11.28 -15.73 3.98
CA SER A 31 -11.52 -15.63 2.54
C SER A 31 -10.24 -15.91 1.75
N ALA A 32 -10.34 -16.76 0.74
CA ALA A 32 -9.27 -17.02 -0.22
C ALA A 32 -9.47 -16.25 -1.55
N GLN A 33 -10.34 -15.25 -1.57
CA GLN A 33 -10.55 -14.41 -2.77
C GLN A 33 -9.39 -13.41 -2.97
N THR A 34 -9.10 -13.08 -4.22
CA THR A 34 -8.01 -12.15 -4.59
C THR A 34 -8.24 -10.70 -4.14
N ASN A 35 -9.49 -10.35 -3.78
CA ASN A 35 -9.87 -9.05 -3.20
C ASN A 35 -9.76 -9.01 -1.66
N ALA A 36 -9.40 -10.13 -1.02
CA ALA A 36 -9.29 -10.26 0.42
C ALA A 36 -7.91 -10.81 0.86
N LEU A 37 -7.20 -11.50 -0.04
CA LEU A 37 -5.85 -12.00 0.20
C LEU A 37 -4.78 -10.92 0.01
N GLY A 38 -3.71 -11.03 0.81
CA GLY A 38 -2.51 -10.21 0.66
C GLY A 38 -2.68 -8.77 1.13
N ALA A 39 -3.59 -8.53 2.08
CA ALA A 39 -3.83 -7.22 2.66
C ALA A 39 -2.51 -6.62 3.17
N THR A 40 -2.00 -5.63 2.46
CA THR A 40 -0.74 -4.96 2.77
C THR A 40 -0.88 -3.46 2.53
N LEU A 41 -0.25 -2.67 3.39
CA LEU A 41 -0.33 -1.21 3.38
C LEU A 41 0.97 -0.64 2.84
N PHE A 42 0.90 0.43 2.05
CA PHE A 42 2.08 1.13 1.54
C PHE A 42 1.92 2.62 1.77
N ALA A 43 2.75 3.20 2.64
CA ALA A 43 2.69 4.62 2.94
C ALA A 43 2.89 5.45 1.66
N LYS A 44 2.11 6.52 1.53
CA LYS A 44 2.15 7.47 0.43
C LYS A 44 2.35 8.87 0.97
N GLY A 45 2.96 9.72 0.17
CA GLY A 45 3.16 11.11 0.50
C GLY A 45 3.24 11.95 -0.76
N THR A 46 3.01 13.23 -0.62
CA THR A 46 3.10 14.19 -1.71
C THR A 46 4.00 15.34 -1.35
N PHE A 47 4.60 15.93 -2.37
CA PHE A 47 5.36 17.16 -2.27
C PHE A 47 5.03 18.01 -3.49
N SER A 48 4.60 19.25 -3.28
CA SER A 48 4.58 20.23 -4.35
C SER A 48 5.69 21.22 -4.07
N ALA A 49 6.54 21.43 -5.06
CA ALA A 49 7.50 22.52 -5.01
C ALA A 49 6.76 23.87 -4.82
N THR A 50 7.24 24.68 -3.88
CA THR A 50 6.77 26.06 -3.72
C THR A 50 7.65 26.96 -4.56
N VAL A 51 7.13 27.40 -5.70
CA VAL A 51 7.84 28.27 -6.61
C VAL A 51 7.54 29.72 -6.24
N THR A 52 8.55 30.46 -5.77
CA THR A 52 8.46 31.91 -5.58
C THR A 52 8.85 32.61 -6.88
N ALA A 53 8.06 33.59 -7.31
CA ALA A 53 8.42 34.42 -8.46
C ALA A 53 9.77 35.11 -8.22
N ALA A 54 10.58 35.25 -9.27
CA ALA A 54 11.82 36.01 -9.19
C ALA A 54 11.51 37.46 -8.79
N ASN A 55 12.00 37.90 -7.62
CA ASN A 55 12.06 39.28 -7.10
C ASN A 55 11.07 39.72 -6.01
N GLY A 56 10.23 38.85 -5.44
CA GLY A 56 9.35 39.27 -4.32
C GLY A 56 8.36 40.39 -4.69
N ASP A 57 8.13 40.60 -5.98
CA ASP A 57 7.14 41.52 -6.50
C ASP A 57 5.74 40.91 -6.36
N THR A 58 4.79 41.74 -5.94
CA THR A 58 3.35 41.40 -5.91
C THR A 58 2.71 41.58 -7.29
N ASN A 59 3.44 42.13 -8.27
CA ASN A 59 3.09 42.15 -9.68
C ASN A 59 3.77 41.02 -10.46
N ALA A 60 3.03 39.91 -10.58
CA ALA A 60 2.66 39.26 -11.83
C ALA A 60 3.34 39.76 -13.14
N SER A 61 4.64 39.54 -13.37
CA SER A 61 5.24 39.74 -14.70
C SER A 61 6.53 38.96 -14.99
N SER A 62 6.98 38.07 -14.11
CA SER A 62 8.33 37.50 -14.17
C SER A 62 8.33 35.97 -14.09
N GLY A 63 9.29 35.32 -14.75
CA GLY A 63 9.58 33.89 -14.60
C GLY A 63 9.89 33.46 -13.15
N TYR A 64 10.23 32.19 -12.93
CA TYR A 64 10.50 31.67 -11.57
C TYR A 64 11.91 31.96 -11.12
N ALA A 65 12.08 32.24 -9.83
CA ALA A 65 13.39 32.26 -9.19
C ALA A 65 14.06 30.87 -9.24
N THR A 66 15.39 30.84 -9.09
CA THR A 66 16.10 29.60 -8.76
C THR A 66 15.41 28.93 -7.58
N TYR A 67 14.99 27.68 -7.76
CA TYR A 67 14.22 26.95 -6.76
C TYR A 67 15.09 25.89 -6.10
N THR A 68 14.96 25.79 -4.78
CA THR A 68 15.83 24.95 -3.98
C THR A 68 15.02 24.04 -3.07
N ILE A 69 15.23 22.73 -3.20
CA ILE A 69 14.58 21.70 -2.39
C ILE A 69 15.57 21.19 -1.35
N GLY A 70 15.12 21.04 -0.10
CA GLY A 70 15.98 20.51 0.95
C GLY A 70 17.10 21.47 1.27
N SER A 71 16.80 22.69 1.75
CA SER A 71 17.85 23.64 2.12
C SER A 71 18.80 23.02 3.15
N GLY A 72 20.06 22.80 2.78
CA GLY A 72 21.04 22.09 3.61
C GLY A 72 20.98 20.55 3.51
N GLY A 73 20.26 20.01 2.53
CA GLY A 73 20.00 18.58 2.35
C GLY A 73 18.69 18.12 2.98
N PHE A 74 18.34 16.86 2.69
CA PHE A 74 17.18 16.18 3.25
C PHE A 74 17.39 14.67 3.33
N GLN A 75 16.57 13.99 4.11
CA GLN A 75 16.61 12.54 4.27
C GLN A 75 15.22 11.95 4.06
N ILE A 76 15.15 10.80 3.38
CA ILE A 76 13.95 9.97 3.26
C ILE A 76 14.38 8.54 3.58
N GLY A 77 13.75 7.92 4.58
CA GLY A 77 14.24 6.64 5.11
C GLY A 77 15.72 6.75 5.50
N ASP A 78 16.54 5.82 5.01
CA ASP A 78 17.99 5.79 5.25
C ASP A 78 18.81 6.53 4.17
N ALA A 79 18.16 7.13 3.18
CA ALA A 79 18.83 7.88 2.11
C ALA A 79 18.99 9.36 2.47
N SER A 80 20.24 9.83 2.42
CA SER A 80 20.58 11.25 2.49
C SER A 80 20.74 11.84 1.09
N PHE A 81 20.20 13.02 0.92
CA PHE A 81 20.25 13.80 -0.31
C PHE A 81 20.83 15.17 -0.02
N ASP A 82 21.70 15.63 -0.89
CA ASP A 82 22.13 17.02 -0.91
C ASP A 82 20.97 17.92 -1.35
N GLN A 83 21.15 19.21 -1.12
CA GLN A 83 20.22 20.23 -1.60
C GLN A 83 20.09 20.14 -3.13
N ILE A 84 18.86 20.12 -3.64
CA ILE A 84 18.60 20.13 -5.08
C ILE A 84 18.33 21.57 -5.48
N VAL A 85 19.18 22.12 -6.36
CA VAL A 85 19.02 23.47 -6.92
C VAL A 85 18.62 23.34 -8.37
N VAL A 86 17.49 23.95 -8.71
CA VAL A 86 16.97 24.03 -10.07
C VAL A 86 17.22 25.44 -10.57
N ALA A 87 17.97 25.54 -11.67
CA ALA A 87 18.23 26.82 -12.30
C ALA A 87 16.90 27.49 -12.72
N ALA A 88 16.85 28.81 -12.60
CA ALA A 88 15.73 29.58 -13.14
C ALA A 88 15.60 29.34 -14.64
N VAL A 89 14.37 29.26 -15.14
CA VAL A 89 14.10 29.27 -16.58
C VAL A 89 14.05 30.72 -17.04
N ALA A 90 14.67 31.02 -18.18
CA ALA A 90 14.81 32.38 -18.68
C ALA A 90 13.46 33.10 -18.83
N ASP A 91 13.49 34.35 -18.39
CA ASP A 91 12.42 35.33 -18.28
C ASP A 91 11.80 35.68 -19.64
N GLY A 92 10.46 35.67 -19.68
CA GLY A 92 9.68 36.33 -20.70
C GLY A 92 8.73 37.28 -19.99
N ALA A 93 8.86 38.59 -20.24
CA ALA A 93 7.94 39.58 -19.67
C ALA A 93 6.52 39.30 -20.17
N TYR A 94 5.66 38.78 -19.29
CA TYR A 94 4.26 38.50 -19.61
C TYR A 94 3.44 39.77 -19.45
N THR A 95 3.00 40.37 -20.55
CA THR A 95 2.18 41.60 -20.54
C THR A 95 0.84 41.37 -21.23
N GLY A 96 -0.21 42.06 -20.77
CA GLY A 96 -1.53 42.03 -21.39
C GLY A 96 -2.52 41.03 -20.77
N ALA A 97 -3.63 40.77 -21.47
CA ALA A 97 -4.76 39.98 -20.96
C ALA A 97 -4.42 38.51 -20.64
N ASP A 98 -3.39 37.95 -21.29
CA ASP A 98 -2.96 36.55 -21.12
C ASP A 98 -1.92 36.35 -20.01
N GLN A 99 -1.57 37.43 -19.27
CA GLN A 99 -0.54 37.43 -18.23
C GLN A 99 -0.78 36.35 -17.17
N ALA A 100 -1.98 36.27 -16.61
CA ALA A 100 -2.30 35.30 -15.55
C ALA A 100 -2.17 33.84 -16.02
N THR A 101 -2.53 33.55 -17.28
CA THR A 101 -2.39 32.21 -17.85
C THR A 101 -0.93 31.86 -18.11
N ALA A 102 -0.17 32.81 -18.62
CA ALA A 102 1.26 32.63 -18.85
C ALA A 102 2.01 32.41 -17.53
N GLU A 103 1.67 33.15 -16.48
CA GLU A 103 2.23 32.96 -15.14
C GLU A 103 1.91 31.60 -14.53
N ALA A 104 0.66 31.15 -14.63
CA ALA A 104 0.28 29.84 -14.11
C ALA A 104 1.01 28.70 -14.84
N ALA A 105 1.07 28.77 -16.17
CA ALA A 105 1.81 27.81 -17.00
C ALA A 105 3.29 27.81 -16.64
N ALA A 106 3.81 29.01 -16.36
CA ALA A 106 5.16 29.19 -15.99
C ALA A 106 5.39 28.54 -14.60
N VAL A 107 4.67 28.93 -13.55
CA VAL A 107 4.80 28.34 -12.21
C VAL A 107 4.74 26.81 -12.25
N LEU A 108 3.86 26.24 -13.07
CA LEU A 108 3.77 24.79 -13.29
C LEU A 108 5.05 24.21 -13.91
N ALA A 109 5.65 24.88 -14.91
CA ALA A 109 6.93 24.47 -15.48
C ALA A 109 8.06 24.46 -14.42
N GLY A 110 8.09 25.45 -13.53
CA GLY A 110 9.02 25.50 -12.40
C GLY A 110 8.80 24.34 -11.41
N LYS A 111 7.54 24.07 -11.05
CA LYS A 111 7.19 22.93 -10.20
C LYS A 111 7.59 21.60 -10.85
N ASN A 112 7.35 21.46 -12.16
CA ASN A 112 7.69 20.27 -12.92
C ASN A 112 9.21 20.07 -13.00
N ALA A 113 9.99 21.12 -13.19
CA ALA A 113 11.45 21.04 -13.21
C ALA A 113 12.01 20.58 -11.86
N GLY A 114 11.54 21.17 -10.75
CA GLY A 114 11.95 20.76 -9.41
C GLY A 114 11.43 19.39 -9.01
N GLY A 115 10.19 19.08 -9.35
CA GLY A 115 9.61 17.77 -9.14
C GLY A 115 10.35 16.69 -9.93
N ALA A 116 10.72 16.94 -11.18
CA ALA A 116 11.49 16.01 -12.00
C ALA A 116 12.90 15.79 -11.45
N ALA A 117 13.58 16.85 -10.99
CA ALA A 117 14.88 16.74 -10.34
C ALA A 117 14.81 15.92 -9.05
N LEU A 118 13.79 16.15 -8.21
CA LEU A 118 13.55 15.37 -7.00
C LEU A 118 13.23 13.91 -7.30
N VAL A 119 12.36 13.65 -8.28
CA VAL A 119 12.01 12.30 -8.73
C VAL A 119 13.26 11.55 -9.22
N ALA A 120 14.11 12.20 -10.02
CA ALA A 120 15.35 11.61 -10.50
C ALA A 120 16.31 11.27 -9.34
N ALA A 121 16.50 12.21 -8.40
CA ALA A 121 17.37 12.00 -7.24
C ALA A 121 16.87 10.85 -6.35
N VAL A 122 15.58 10.84 -6.02
CA VAL A 122 14.97 9.82 -5.14
C VAL A 122 14.96 8.45 -5.82
N ASN A 123 14.59 8.37 -7.10
CA ASN A 123 14.56 7.08 -7.80
C ASN A 123 15.96 6.50 -8.04
N ALA A 124 16.99 7.34 -8.15
CA ALA A 124 18.39 6.87 -8.22
C ALA A 124 18.85 6.18 -6.92
N GLN A 125 18.21 6.48 -5.78
CA GLN A 125 18.51 5.90 -4.47
C GLN A 125 17.29 5.18 -3.86
N SER A 126 16.33 4.74 -4.67
CA SER A 126 15.04 4.20 -4.19
C SER A 126 15.19 3.01 -3.24
N ALA A 127 16.22 2.18 -3.44
CA ALA A 127 16.52 1.05 -2.56
C ALA A 127 16.92 1.47 -1.14
N LYS A 128 17.62 2.61 -0.98
CA LYS A 128 17.99 3.17 0.33
C LYS A 128 16.88 4.05 0.91
N ALA A 129 16.20 4.81 0.04
CA ALA A 129 15.12 5.68 0.45
C ALA A 129 13.87 4.89 0.87
N GLY A 130 13.75 3.63 0.43
CA GLY A 130 12.57 2.79 0.66
C GLY A 130 11.33 3.24 -0.11
N VAL A 131 11.47 4.22 -1.01
CA VAL A 131 10.37 4.83 -1.75
C VAL A 131 10.71 5.00 -3.22
N VAL A 132 9.67 5.07 -4.05
CA VAL A 132 9.74 5.61 -5.41
C VAL A 132 8.94 6.90 -5.50
N ALA A 133 9.35 7.76 -6.41
CA ALA A 133 8.69 9.02 -6.69
C ALA A 133 8.20 9.06 -8.14
N SER A 134 7.04 9.69 -8.37
CA SER A 134 6.52 10.02 -9.69
C SER A 134 6.04 11.47 -9.72
N LEU A 135 6.14 12.13 -10.87
CA LEU A 135 5.68 13.50 -11.05
C LEU A 135 4.33 13.50 -11.78
N ASP A 136 3.34 14.20 -11.23
CA ASP A 136 2.18 14.65 -11.99
C ASP A 136 2.50 15.99 -12.64
N SER A 137 2.77 15.97 -13.94
CA SER A 137 3.13 17.16 -14.71
C SER A 137 2.00 18.19 -14.86
N THR A 138 0.76 17.81 -14.53
CA THR A 138 -0.42 18.68 -14.61
C THR A 138 -0.50 19.59 -13.40
N THR A 139 -0.11 19.09 -12.23
CA THR A 139 -0.19 19.82 -10.95
C THR A 139 1.18 20.23 -10.41
N GLY A 140 2.26 19.62 -10.91
CA GLY A 140 3.62 19.79 -10.39
C GLY A 140 3.83 19.06 -9.06
N THR A 141 2.97 18.10 -8.73
CA THR A 141 3.02 17.34 -7.49
C THR A 141 3.88 16.09 -7.68
N VAL A 142 4.87 15.92 -6.82
CA VAL A 142 5.62 14.67 -6.68
C VAL A 142 4.87 13.75 -5.72
N ASN A 143 4.54 12.56 -6.21
CA ASN A 143 3.92 11.49 -5.45
C ASN A 143 4.98 10.49 -5.04
N PHE A 144 5.11 10.25 -3.75
CA PHE A 144 5.95 9.20 -3.20
C PHE A 144 5.11 7.98 -2.86
N THR A 145 5.65 6.80 -3.11
CA THR A 145 5.08 5.57 -2.57
C THR A 145 6.17 4.67 -2.00
N SER A 146 5.91 4.15 -0.80
CA SER A 146 6.74 3.13 -0.16
C SER A 146 6.85 1.87 -1.01
N LEU A 147 8.05 1.29 -1.03
CA LEU A 147 8.35 -0.02 -1.58
C LEU A 147 8.16 -1.13 -0.52
N SER A 148 8.27 -0.77 0.75
CA SER A 148 8.07 -1.68 1.89
C SER A 148 6.64 -1.61 2.41
N SER A 149 6.12 -2.75 2.83
CA SER A 149 4.84 -2.80 3.55
C SER A 149 4.96 -2.06 4.89
N GLY A 150 3.93 -1.30 5.25
CA GLY A 150 3.79 -0.65 6.54
C GLY A 150 2.59 -1.17 7.31
N GLU A 151 2.35 -0.55 8.47
CA GLU A 151 1.25 -0.87 9.39
C GLU A 151 0.24 0.27 9.48
N VAL A 152 -0.92 0.00 10.10
CA VAL A 152 -1.91 1.05 10.39
C VAL A 152 -1.27 2.10 11.31
N GLY A 153 -1.41 3.37 10.94
CA GLY A 153 -0.80 4.49 11.65
C GLY A 153 0.53 4.98 11.05
N ASP A 154 1.17 4.18 10.18
CA ASP A 154 2.41 4.60 9.54
C ASP A 154 2.18 5.79 8.61
N THR A 155 3.15 6.70 8.59
CA THR A 155 3.17 7.86 7.69
C THR A 155 4.48 7.84 6.91
N LEU A 156 4.44 8.36 5.68
CA LEU A 156 5.69 8.65 4.97
C LEU A 156 6.18 10.03 5.38
N SER A 157 7.44 10.14 5.81
CA SER A 157 8.03 11.41 6.22
C SER A 157 9.41 11.60 5.59
N ALA A 158 9.81 12.86 5.50
CA ALA A 158 11.17 13.28 5.21
C ALA A 158 11.65 14.18 6.35
N THR A 159 12.96 14.17 6.60
CA THR A 159 13.59 15.05 7.59
C THR A 159 14.52 16.03 6.88
N GLY A 160 14.76 17.19 7.50
CA GLY A 160 15.57 18.27 6.92
C GLY A 160 14.71 19.29 6.17
N GLY A 161 15.25 19.88 5.10
CA GLY A 161 14.58 20.96 4.36
C GLY A 161 13.49 20.50 3.38
N LEU A 162 13.03 19.24 3.44
CA LEU A 162 11.96 18.69 2.62
C LEU A 162 10.77 18.32 3.52
N THR A 163 9.58 18.84 3.22
CA THR A 163 8.34 18.47 3.90
C THR A 163 7.47 17.64 2.97
N ILE A 164 7.22 16.39 3.35
CA ILE A 164 6.27 15.52 2.65
C ILE A 164 4.92 15.62 3.36
N THR A 165 3.86 15.92 2.61
CA THR A 165 2.49 15.83 3.08
C THR A 165 2.00 14.40 2.92
N SER A 166 1.76 13.70 4.03
CA SER A 166 1.27 12.33 4.06
C SER A 166 0.10 12.18 5.03
N ALA A 167 -0.71 11.15 4.80
CA ALA A 167 -1.74 10.71 5.73
C ALA A 167 -1.29 9.41 6.40
N ALA A 168 -1.72 9.19 7.65
CA ALA A 168 -1.48 7.93 8.33
C ALA A 168 -2.27 6.82 7.65
N LEU A 169 -1.63 5.67 7.46
CA LEU A 169 -2.26 4.49 6.87
C LEU A 169 -3.44 4.03 7.72
N THR A 170 -4.54 3.68 7.05
CA THR A 170 -5.72 3.07 7.65
C THR A 170 -5.96 1.69 7.06
N ALA A 171 -6.75 0.85 7.74
CA ALA A 171 -7.08 -0.49 7.22
C ALA A 171 -7.73 -0.45 5.82
N SER A 172 -8.41 0.65 5.46
CA SER A 172 -9.04 0.85 4.16
C SER A 172 -8.04 1.10 3.02
N ASP A 173 -6.79 1.44 3.35
CA ASP A 173 -5.72 1.66 2.36
C ASP A 173 -5.04 0.35 1.94
N ALA A 174 -5.50 -0.79 2.47
CA ALA A 174 -4.94 -2.09 2.16
C ALA A 174 -5.06 -2.39 0.66
N THR A 175 -3.94 -2.79 0.09
CA THR A 175 -3.86 -3.35 -1.26
C THR A 175 -3.90 -4.87 -1.19
N TYR A 176 -4.48 -5.48 -2.21
CA TYR A 176 -4.73 -6.92 -2.27
C TYR A 176 -4.12 -7.52 -3.53
N VAL A 177 -4.11 -8.85 -3.63
CA VAL A 177 -3.62 -9.59 -4.80
C VAL A 177 -4.27 -9.11 -6.10
N SER A 178 -5.57 -8.76 -6.05
CA SER A 178 -6.31 -8.22 -7.21
C SER A 178 -5.77 -6.90 -7.77
N SER A 179 -5.04 -6.13 -6.97
CA SER A 179 -4.45 -4.83 -7.35
C SER A 179 -2.97 -4.91 -7.75
N VAL A 180 -2.40 -6.12 -7.84
CA VAL A 180 -1.00 -6.31 -8.19
C VAL A 180 -0.75 -5.98 -9.66
N ASP A 181 0.23 -5.11 -9.90
CA ASP A 181 0.77 -4.81 -11.23
C ASP A 181 2.30 -4.87 -11.18
N ILE A 182 2.91 -5.65 -12.09
CA ILE A 182 4.36 -5.88 -12.17
C ILE A 182 5.01 -5.15 -13.35
N SER A 183 4.28 -4.31 -14.07
CA SER A 183 4.77 -3.55 -15.23
C SER A 183 5.86 -2.54 -14.88
N SER A 184 5.99 -2.19 -13.60
CA SER A 184 7.01 -1.26 -13.09
C SER A 184 7.85 -1.91 -11.99
N PHE A 185 9.08 -1.42 -11.82
CA PHE A 185 9.96 -1.82 -10.73
C PHE A 185 9.28 -1.69 -9.36
N ALA A 186 8.60 -0.57 -9.11
CA ALA A 186 7.88 -0.34 -7.86
C ALA A 186 6.71 -1.31 -7.66
N GLY A 187 5.96 -1.58 -8.73
CA GLY A 187 4.89 -2.55 -8.73
C GLY A 187 5.39 -3.96 -8.40
N ALA A 188 6.50 -4.38 -9.01
CA ALA A 188 7.13 -5.67 -8.73
C ALA A 188 7.59 -5.81 -7.27
N GLN A 189 8.19 -4.78 -6.68
CA GLN A 189 8.60 -4.80 -5.26
C GLN A 189 7.39 -4.96 -4.32
N LYS A 190 6.31 -4.20 -4.55
CA LYS A 190 5.08 -4.33 -3.76
C LYS A 190 4.39 -5.67 -3.95
N ALA A 191 4.43 -6.20 -5.17
CA ALA A 191 3.87 -7.51 -5.49
C ALA A 191 4.49 -8.59 -4.60
N ILE A 192 5.81 -8.52 -4.32
CA ILE A 192 6.48 -9.49 -3.44
C ILE A 192 5.86 -9.49 -2.04
N SER A 193 5.70 -8.32 -1.40
CA SER A 193 5.11 -8.25 -0.06
C SER A 193 3.62 -8.63 -0.04
N ILE A 194 2.86 -8.24 -1.06
CA ILE A 194 1.45 -8.66 -1.21
C ILE A 194 1.35 -10.19 -1.33
N MET A 195 2.22 -10.80 -2.14
CA MET A 195 2.24 -12.24 -2.36
C MET A 195 2.67 -13.02 -1.11
N ASP A 196 3.63 -12.52 -0.34
CA ASP A 196 4.05 -13.16 0.91
C ASP A 196 2.92 -13.14 1.96
N ALA A 197 2.23 -12.01 2.10
CA ALA A 197 1.04 -11.91 2.94
C ALA A 197 -0.08 -12.84 2.46
N ALA A 198 -0.28 -12.95 1.13
CA ALA A 198 -1.28 -13.85 0.55
C ALA A 198 -0.93 -15.33 0.78
N LEU A 199 0.33 -15.73 0.60
CA LEU A 199 0.81 -17.09 0.85
C LEU A 199 0.66 -17.47 2.33
N THR A 200 0.97 -16.54 3.22
CA THR A 200 0.77 -16.71 4.67
C THR A 200 -0.71 -16.94 5.00
N ALA A 201 -1.61 -16.13 4.44
CA ALA A 201 -3.06 -16.29 4.63
C ALA A 201 -3.59 -17.63 4.08
N VAL A 202 -3.12 -18.06 2.90
CA VAL A 202 -3.48 -19.36 2.31
C VAL A 202 -2.95 -20.52 3.15
N ASN A 203 -1.70 -20.45 3.62
CA ASN A 203 -1.11 -21.48 4.46
C ASN A 203 -1.85 -21.61 5.81
N SER A 204 -2.23 -20.49 6.41
CA SER A 204 -3.07 -20.46 7.61
C SER A 204 -4.43 -21.12 7.35
N SER A 205 -5.10 -20.77 6.25
CA SER A 205 -6.38 -21.40 5.87
C SER A 205 -6.25 -22.91 5.64
N ARG A 206 -5.15 -23.37 5.02
CA ARG A 206 -4.87 -24.81 4.83
C ARG A 206 -4.60 -25.53 6.15
N ALA A 207 -3.89 -24.89 7.07
CA ALA A 207 -3.62 -25.43 8.40
C ALA A 207 -4.92 -25.60 9.20
N GLU A 208 -5.80 -24.59 9.17
CA GLU A 208 -7.12 -24.65 9.81
C GLU A 208 -7.98 -25.78 9.24
N LEU A 209 -8.08 -25.89 7.91
CA LEU A 209 -8.82 -26.98 7.26
C LEU A 209 -8.22 -28.36 7.57
N GLY A 210 -6.90 -28.47 7.69
CA GLY A 210 -6.23 -29.70 8.11
C GLY A 210 -6.56 -30.06 9.56
N ALA A 211 -6.54 -29.08 10.47
CA ALA A 211 -6.92 -29.27 11.87
C ALA A 211 -8.38 -29.71 12.01
N ILE A 212 -9.28 -29.08 11.23
CA ILE A 212 -10.69 -29.45 11.16
C ILE A 212 -10.86 -30.90 10.69
N GLN A 213 -10.16 -31.31 9.63
CA GLN A 213 -10.20 -32.70 9.12
C GLN A 213 -9.71 -33.72 10.16
N ASN A 214 -8.61 -33.42 10.86
CA ASN A 214 -8.10 -34.29 11.93
C ASN A 214 -9.12 -34.44 13.06
N ARG A 215 -9.81 -33.36 13.43
CA ARG A 215 -10.87 -33.40 14.43
C ARG A 215 -12.06 -34.23 13.96
N PHE A 216 -12.51 -34.07 12.71
CA PHE A 216 -13.56 -34.92 12.12
C PHE A 216 -13.15 -36.40 12.16
N SER A 217 -11.95 -36.75 11.70
CA SER A 217 -11.48 -38.14 11.69
C SER A 217 -11.41 -38.76 13.09
N SER A 218 -10.90 -38.02 14.08
CA SER A 218 -10.79 -38.49 15.46
C SER A 218 -12.16 -38.71 16.10
N VAL A 219 -13.08 -37.77 15.94
CA VAL A 219 -14.44 -37.89 16.48
C VAL A 219 -15.21 -39.02 15.80
N ILE A 220 -15.11 -39.17 14.47
CA ILE A 220 -15.75 -40.27 13.74
C ILE A 220 -15.20 -41.62 14.20
N SER A 221 -13.88 -41.76 14.35
CA SER A 221 -13.27 -42.98 14.86
C SER A 221 -13.78 -43.32 16.27
N ASN A 222 -13.84 -42.33 17.16
CA ASN A 222 -14.35 -42.51 18.51
C ASN A 222 -15.85 -42.88 18.52
N LEU A 223 -16.65 -42.28 17.63
CA LEU A 223 -18.07 -42.58 17.49
C LEU A 223 -18.31 -43.99 16.96
N ASN A 224 -17.52 -44.44 15.98
CA ASN A 224 -17.60 -45.80 15.46
C ASN A 224 -17.29 -46.83 16.56
N THR A 225 -16.19 -46.66 17.30
CA THR A 225 -15.84 -47.52 18.44
C THR A 225 -16.94 -47.52 19.50
N THR A 226 -17.49 -46.35 19.83
CA THR A 226 -18.57 -46.24 20.81
C THR A 226 -19.85 -46.93 20.32
N SER A 227 -20.19 -46.77 19.03
CA SER A 227 -21.35 -47.40 18.40
C SER A 227 -21.22 -48.92 18.35
N GLU A 228 -20.02 -49.43 18.03
CA GLU A 228 -19.73 -50.87 18.01
C GLU A 228 -19.85 -51.47 19.41
N ASN A 229 -19.27 -50.81 20.43
CA ASN A 229 -19.41 -51.23 21.83
C ASN A 229 -20.87 -51.22 22.31
N LEU A 230 -21.65 -50.18 21.97
CA LEU A 230 -23.07 -50.10 22.32
C LEU A 230 -23.91 -51.18 21.63
N SER A 231 -23.61 -51.49 20.37
CA SER A 231 -24.27 -52.57 19.63
C SER A 231 -23.95 -53.92 20.26
N ALA A 232 -22.68 -54.17 20.63
CA ALA A 232 -22.26 -55.39 21.29
C ALA A 232 -22.91 -55.55 22.68
N SER A 233 -23.03 -54.47 23.46
CA SER A 233 -23.74 -54.49 24.75
C SER A 233 -25.24 -54.70 24.61
N ARG A 234 -25.88 -54.23 23.53
CA ARG A 234 -27.30 -54.47 23.26
C ARG A 234 -27.59 -55.89 22.73
N SER A 235 -26.59 -56.54 22.15
CA SER A 235 -26.68 -57.92 21.66
C SER A 235 -26.48 -58.96 22.77
N ARG A 236 -25.91 -58.56 23.91
CA ARG A 236 -25.73 -59.42 25.10
C ARG A 236 -26.91 -59.29 26.03
#